data_AF-T0H312-F1
#
_entry.id   AF-T0H312-F1
#
_cell.length_a   1.000
_cell.length_b   1.000
_cell.length_c   1.000
_cell.angle_alpha   90.00
_cell.angle_beta   90.00
_cell.angle_gamma   90.00
#
_symmetry.space_group_name_H-M   'P 1'
#
loop_
_entity.id
_entity.type
_entity.pdbx_description
1 polymer ?
#
loop_
_entity_poly.entity_id
_entity_poly.type
_entity_poly.pdbx_seq_one_letter_code
_entity_poly.pdbx_strand_id
1 'polypeptide(L)'
;MYNQNTLNKNSILNSKQENIPLFKKIPFYLILIFSYMFLACNSEGLNSNLPLLTDSTKNEILNLLNPTPHSSSAILEEFGTLFVAPGFHNGGFSHDGISMADEYCNANIPAGSFAAAGAPYKALLANNLPNYYKRVATVTPNAGDGQENWILKPNTEYRRVDGVTKVMTTNSVGLFDFTNENLTNPFTSTFVNIWTGLNPDWTTRSLYTPTSEGNCIAWVLSIGEYANIVYGGTFGVANMINSHAIFDNFATCDSTAGVTSQGTAAPLSILCVGQKVQRNYKFLFVTPTAHNGDWGGVSGADAYCQANIPASIAGTGPYKAMLVAPTRRQATVNPNVGDGQIDWVFKPNTEYRKTDGITKVMTTNSKGLFDFSKGSLTNSFEGLADAYIWTGLYSDWRTVATYSEMCHDVPRFGLTTDTSGWEGNGNSGRLGNTKSITSRSISHTTTACTNKAVQLSSTVSINLGILCVEQ
;
A
#
# COMPACT_ATOMS: atom_id res chain seq x y z
N MET A 1 1.94 5.90 -86.52
CA MET A 1 2.96 4.94 -86.98
C MET A 1 4.06 4.89 -85.94
N TYR A 2 4.50 3.68 -85.59
CA TYR A 2 5.72 3.34 -84.84
C TYR A 2 6.89 4.30 -85.16
N ASN A 3 7.83 4.64 -84.28
CA ASN A 3 8.70 3.70 -83.57
C ASN A 3 9.49 4.37 -82.42
N GLN A 4 10.07 3.52 -81.57
CA GLN A 4 10.69 3.75 -80.25
C GLN A 4 12.13 4.30 -80.24
N ASN A 5 12.58 4.58 -78.99
CA ASN A 5 13.93 4.52 -78.39
C ASN A 5 14.67 5.86 -78.23
N THR A 6 15.22 6.26 -77.06
CA THR A 6 15.51 5.53 -75.81
C THR A 6 15.73 6.50 -74.61
N LEU A 7 15.19 6.10 -73.45
CA LEU A 7 15.67 6.24 -72.06
C LEU A 7 16.26 7.57 -71.53
N ASN A 8 15.53 8.20 -70.59
CA ASN A 8 16.14 8.73 -69.37
C ASN A 8 15.18 8.62 -68.16
N LYS A 9 15.73 8.34 -66.97
CA LYS A 9 15.04 7.90 -65.76
C LYS A 9 14.13 9.00 -65.15
N ASN A 10 12.95 8.53 -64.77
CA ASN A 10 11.82 9.28 -64.20
C ASN A 10 12.13 10.02 -62.90
N SER A 11 11.56 11.22 -62.85
CA SER A 11 11.31 12.04 -61.67
C SER A 11 9.79 12.12 -61.42
N ILE A 12 9.39 12.20 -60.14
CA ILE A 12 8.20 12.89 -59.61
C ILE A 12 6.89 12.09 -59.43
N LEU A 13 6.62 11.81 -58.15
CA LEU A 13 5.42 12.06 -57.32
C LEU A 13 3.96 11.86 -57.84
N ASN A 14 3.18 11.29 -56.90
CA ASN A 14 1.78 11.55 -56.52
C ASN A 14 0.62 10.90 -57.31
N SER A 15 -0.09 9.96 -56.65
CA SER A 15 -1.48 10.20 -56.19
C SER A 15 -2.07 9.05 -55.34
N LYS A 16 -2.56 9.43 -54.14
CA LYS A 16 -3.79 9.01 -53.40
C LYS A 16 -4.18 7.52 -53.22
N GLN A 17 -4.07 7.10 -51.95
CA GLN A 17 -5.17 6.77 -51.02
C GLN A 17 -6.13 5.60 -51.36
N GLU A 18 -6.00 4.49 -50.62
CA GLU A 18 -7.10 3.63 -50.16
C GLU A 18 -6.75 2.95 -48.82
N ASN A 19 -7.75 2.80 -47.94
CA ASN A 19 -7.69 2.42 -46.53
C ASN A 19 -7.54 0.89 -46.30
N ILE A 20 -6.90 0.46 -45.21
CA ILE A 20 -7.48 -0.31 -44.06
C ILE A 20 -6.34 -0.79 -43.10
N PRO A 21 -6.56 -0.87 -41.76
CA PRO A 21 -5.52 -0.82 -40.73
C PRO A 21 -5.36 -2.12 -39.92
N LEU A 22 -4.14 -2.58 -39.59
CA LEU A 22 -3.92 -3.52 -38.47
C LEU A 22 -2.43 -3.64 -38.03
N PHE A 23 -1.92 -2.68 -37.25
CA PHE A 23 -0.71 -2.91 -36.45
C PHE A 23 -0.89 -2.30 -35.05
N LYS A 24 -1.72 -2.95 -34.23
CA LYS A 24 -1.72 -2.77 -32.77
C LYS A 24 -0.80 -3.82 -32.15
N LYS A 25 0.23 -3.36 -31.45
CA LYS A 25 1.00 -4.05 -30.40
C LYS A 25 1.49 -5.46 -30.74
N ILE A 26 2.64 -5.56 -31.41
CA ILE A 26 3.49 -6.76 -31.27
C ILE A 26 4.34 -6.57 -30.00
N PRO A 27 4.22 -7.42 -28.96
CA PRO A 27 5.08 -7.33 -27.79
C PRO A 27 6.53 -7.62 -28.21
N PHE A 28 7.48 -6.83 -27.71
CA PHE A 28 8.91 -6.86 -28.05
C PHE A 28 9.54 -8.26 -27.96
N TYR A 29 8.96 -9.14 -27.14
CA TYR A 29 9.37 -10.54 -26.99
C TYR A 29 9.17 -11.40 -28.25
N LEU A 30 8.14 -11.11 -29.07
CA LEU A 30 7.90 -11.81 -30.34
C LEU A 30 8.96 -11.46 -31.40
N ILE A 31 9.52 -10.25 -31.35
CA ILE A 31 10.65 -9.82 -32.20
C ILE A 31 11.91 -10.57 -31.79
N LEU A 32 12.15 -10.71 -30.47
CA LEU A 32 13.29 -11.46 -29.92
C LEU A 32 13.25 -12.95 -30.27
N ILE A 33 12.07 -13.58 -30.19
CA ILE A 33 11.86 -14.98 -30.61
C ILE A 33 12.15 -15.14 -32.12
N PHE A 34 11.67 -14.21 -32.96
CA PHE A 34 11.94 -14.25 -34.39
C PHE A 34 13.44 -14.09 -34.72
N SER A 35 14.15 -13.23 -34.01
CA SER A 35 15.61 -13.10 -34.17
C SER A 35 16.36 -14.36 -33.71
N TYR A 36 15.90 -15.04 -32.65
CA TYR A 36 16.54 -16.29 -32.18
C TYR A 36 16.32 -17.45 -33.15
N MET A 37 15.14 -17.54 -33.77
CA MET A 37 14.85 -18.54 -34.82
C MET A 37 15.70 -18.31 -36.08
N PHE A 38 16.04 -17.06 -36.40
CA PHE A 38 16.96 -16.73 -37.51
C PHE A 38 18.44 -17.09 -37.22
N LEU A 39 18.86 -17.08 -35.95
CA LEU A 39 20.19 -17.55 -35.54
C LEU A 39 20.28 -19.08 -35.49
N ALA A 40 19.20 -19.77 -35.08
CA ALA A 40 19.15 -21.23 -35.05
C ALA A 40 18.99 -21.90 -36.43
N CYS A 41 18.54 -21.15 -37.45
CA CYS A 41 18.33 -21.68 -38.81
C CYS A 41 19.58 -21.57 -39.73
N ASN A 42 20.70 -21.01 -39.24
CA ASN A 42 21.95 -20.89 -40.02
C ASN A 42 23.09 -21.79 -39.50
N SER A 43 22.80 -22.88 -38.78
CA SER A 43 23.85 -23.81 -38.29
C SER A 43 24.02 -25.07 -39.16
N GLU A 44 23.69 -25.02 -40.44
CA GLU A 44 24.19 -26.01 -41.40
C GLU A 44 25.24 -25.37 -42.29
N GLY A 45 26.49 -25.53 -41.87
CA GLY A 45 27.67 -25.24 -42.66
C GLY A 45 28.28 -23.86 -42.40
N LEU A 46 29.17 -23.75 -41.42
CA LEU A 46 30.46 -23.07 -41.58
C LEU A 46 31.40 -23.45 -40.43
N ASN A 47 32.69 -23.55 -40.78
CA ASN A 47 33.78 -24.16 -40.02
C ASN A 47 33.94 -23.66 -38.57
N SER A 48 34.35 -24.61 -37.73
CA SER A 48 34.85 -24.47 -36.36
C SER A 48 35.74 -23.24 -36.15
N ASN A 49 35.27 -22.28 -35.34
CA ASN A 49 36.05 -21.43 -34.41
C ASN A 49 35.15 -20.37 -33.75
N LEU A 50 34.04 -20.79 -33.13
CA LEU A 50 33.27 -19.92 -32.22
C LEU A 50 33.58 -20.34 -30.78
N PRO A 51 33.84 -19.41 -29.83
CA PRO A 51 34.20 -19.79 -28.47
C PRO A 51 33.09 -20.62 -27.85
N LEU A 52 33.45 -21.78 -27.30
CA LEU A 52 32.57 -22.59 -26.46
C LEU A 52 32.06 -21.68 -25.32
N LEU A 53 30.76 -21.38 -25.29
CA LEU A 53 30.16 -20.68 -24.15
C LEU A 53 30.47 -21.48 -22.88
N THR A 54 31.15 -20.86 -21.92
CA THR A 54 31.35 -21.45 -20.60
C THR A 54 30.02 -21.42 -19.83
N ASP A 55 29.85 -22.31 -18.85
CA ASP A 55 28.63 -22.38 -18.02
C ASP A 55 28.30 -21.03 -17.34
N SER A 56 29.32 -20.17 -17.14
CA SER A 56 29.16 -18.80 -16.67
C SER A 56 28.36 -17.92 -17.65
N THR A 57 28.66 -17.99 -18.94
CA THR A 57 27.95 -17.20 -19.97
C THR A 57 26.54 -17.75 -20.20
N LYS A 58 26.35 -19.06 -20.04
CA LYS A 58 25.04 -19.71 -20.08
C LYS A 58 24.15 -19.26 -18.93
N ASN A 59 24.71 -19.09 -17.72
CA ASN A 59 24.01 -18.57 -16.55
C ASN A 59 23.71 -17.07 -16.65
N GLU A 60 24.58 -16.26 -17.27
CA GLU A 60 24.27 -14.85 -17.58
C GLU A 60 23.12 -14.72 -18.58
N ILE A 61 23.08 -15.55 -19.61
CA ILE A 61 21.97 -15.58 -20.59
C ILE A 61 20.70 -16.13 -19.93
N LEU A 62 20.79 -17.11 -19.04
CA LEU A 62 19.64 -17.61 -18.27
C LEU A 62 19.10 -16.56 -17.29
N ASN A 63 19.97 -15.70 -16.73
CA ASN A 63 19.57 -14.53 -15.93
C ASN A 63 18.97 -13.39 -16.78
N LEU A 64 19.32 -13.29 -18.07
CA LEU A 64 18.70 -12.35 -19.02
C LEU A 64 17.36 -12.86 -19.57
N LEU A 65 17.18 -14.19 -19.66
CA LEU A 65 15.94 -14.85 -20.12
C LEU A 65 14.94 -15.13 -18.99
N ASN A 66 15.39 -15.10 -17.73
CA ASN A 66 14.50 -14.92 -16.59
C ASN A 66 14.25 -13.42 -16.41
N PRO A 67 13.09 -12.88 -16.80
CA PRO A 67 12.71 -11.56 -16.33
C PRO A 67 12.47 -11.69 -14.82
N THR A 68 13.53 -11.50 -14.02
CA THR A 68 13.32 -10.75 -12.78
C THR A 68 12.64 -9.47 -13.21
N PRO A 69 11.50 -9.09 -12.61
CA PRO A 69 10.74 -7.94 -13.06
C PRO A 69 11.50 -6.63 -12.73
N HIS A 70 12.57 -6.35 -13.49
CA HIS A 70 13.29 -5.08 -13.51
C HIS A 70 12.59 -4.09 -14.44
N SER A 71 11.33 -3.86 -14.13
CA SER A 71 10.63 -2.57 -14.18
C SER A 71 9.20 -2.81 -13.70
N SER A 72 9.04 -3.49 -12.56
CA SER A 72 7.89 -3.22 -11.73
C SER A 72 8.18 -1.87 -11.10
N SER A 73 7.62 -0.78 -11.66
CA SER A 73 7.01 0.20 -10.76
C SER A 73 6.25 -0.66 -9.78
N ALA A 74 6.73 -0.73 -8.52
CA ALA A 74 6.17 -1.62 -7.51
C ALA A 74 4.67 -1.69 -7.74
N ILE A 75 4.14 -2.88 -8.01
CA ILE A 75 2.69 -3.06 -8.05
C ILE A 75 2.28 -2.78 -6.60
N LEU A 76 2.08 -1.50 -6.30
CA LEU A 76 1.38 -1.02 -5.14
C LEU A 76 0.02 -1.70 -5.29
N GLU A 77 -0.32 -2.62 -4.39
CA GLU A 77 -1.69 -3.11 -4.33
C GLU A 77 -2.56 -1.91 -3.93
N GLU A 78 -3.07 -1.19 -4.92
CA GLU A 78 -3.96 -0.06 -4.72
C GLU A 78 -5.35 -0.60 -4.37
N PHE A 79 -5.62 -0.75 -3.08
CA PHE A 79 -6.95 -1.10 -2.57
C PHE A 79 -7.63 0.10 -1.89
N GLY A 80 -8.95 0.11 -1.90
CA GLY A 80 -9.76 0.96 -1.03
C GLY A 80 -9.97 0.29 0.33
N THR A 81 -10.31 1.08 1.34
CA THR A 81 -10.58 0.55 2.69
C THR A 81 -11.99 0.92 3.14
N LEU A 82 -12.57 0.12 4.02
CA LEU A 82 -13.88 0.40 4.59
C LEU A 82 -13.99 -0.03 6.06
N PHE A 83 -14.86 0.65 6.80
CA PHE A 83 -15.24 0.27 8.17
C PHE A 83 -16.66 0.76 8.47
N VAL A 84 -17.35 0.08 9.39
CA VAL A 84 -18.58 0.59 9.98
C VAL A 84 -18.21 1.52 11.12
N ALA A 85 -18.71 2.75 11.09
CA ALA A 85 -18.39 3.73 12.12
C ALA A 85 -18.89 3.28 13.51
N PRO A 86 -18.14 3.57 14.60
CA PRO A 86 -18.63 3.35 15.96
C PRO A 86 -19.84 4.24 16.23
N GLY A 87 -20.66 3.87 17.22
CA GLY A 87 -21.89 4.61 17.56
C GLY A 87 -23.07 4.29 16.65
N PHE A 88 -24.25 4.72 17.07
CA PHE A 88 -25.51 4.49 16.36
C PHE A 88 -26.15 5.82 16.02
N HIS A 89 -26.73 5.91 14.82
CA HIS A 89 -27.26 7.14 14.25
C HIS A 89 -28.67 6.97 13.78
N ASN A 90 -29.47 8.01 13.98
CA ASN A 90 -30.70 8.18 13.24
C ASN A 90 -30.38 8.56 11.77
N GLY A 91 -31.40 8.67 10.92
CA GLY A 91 -31.22 8.95 9.50
C GLY A 91 -30.86 10.40 9.16
N GLY A 92 -30.81 11.30 10.14
CA GLY A 92 -30.58 12.74 9.94
C GLY A 92 -29.20 13.19 10.39
N PHE A 93 -28.40 13.70 9.45
CA PHE A 93 -27.07 14.27 9.66
C PHE A 93 -27.08 15.81 9.64
N SER A 94 -28.03 16.41 10.36
CA SER A 94 -28.23 17.87 10.41
C SER A 94 -28.48 18.50 9.02
N HIS A 95 -28.30 19.81 8.87
CA HIS A 95 -28.61 20.54 7.64
C HIS A 95 -27.72 20.11 6.44
N ASP A 96 -26.47 19.72 6.67
CA ASP A 96 -25.54 19.40 5.58
C ASP A 96 -25.55 17.92 5.15
N GLY A 97 -26.43 17.11 5.75
CA GLY A 97 -26.75 15.74 5.35
C GLY A 97 -25.51 14.87 5.11
N ILE A 98 -25.35 14.38 3.88
CA ILE A 98 -24.22 13.53 3.49
C ILE A 98 -22.84 14.15 3.81
N SER A 99 -22.71 15.48 3.75
CA SER A 99 -21.42 16.14 4.05
C SER A 99 -21.03 15.94 5.52
N MET A 100 -21.98 16.09 6.44
CA MET A 100 -21.75 15.78 7.86
C MET A 100 -21.50 14.29 8.10
N ALA A 101 -22.13 13.40 7.34
CA ALA A 101 -21.86 11.98 7.43
C ALA A 101 -20.41 11.65 6.99
N ASP A 102 -19.88 12.34 5.98
CA ASP A 102 -18.47 12.24 5.60
C ASP A 102 -17.55 12.76 6.73
N GLU A 103 -17.87 13.91 7.33
CA GLU A 103 -17.12 14.43 8.49
C GLU A 103 -17.13 13.44 9.66
N TYR A 104 -18.28 12.83 9.92
CA TYR A 104 -18.42 11.78 10.93
C TYR A 104 -17.51 10.58 10.64
N CYS A 105 -17.47 10.12 9.39
CA CYS A 105 -16.55 9.07 8.98
C CYS A 105 -15.08 9.46 9.23
N ASN A 106 -14.69 10.69 8.91
CA ASN A 106 -13.32 11.16 9.12
C ASN A 106 -12.95 11.33 10.60
N ALA A 107 -13.91 11.71 11.44
CA ALA A 107 -13.71 11.82 12.88
C ALA A 107 -13.58 10.46 13.58
N ASN A 108 -14.09 9.38 12.98
CA ASN A 108 -14.16 8.05 13.60
C ASN A 108 -13.30 7.00 12.90
N ILE A 109 -12.26 7.43 12.19
CA ILE A 109 -11.27 6.54 11.61
C ILE A 109 -10.63 5.69 12.71
N PRO A 110 -10.67 4.33 12.62
CA PRO A 110 -10.06 3.47 13.63
C PRO A 110 -8.55 3.71 13.73
N ALA A 111 -8.04 3.81 14.95
CA ALA A 111 -6.60 3.96 15.17
C ALA A 111 -5.83 2.78 14.57
N GLY A 112 -4.76 3.07 13.84
CA GLY A 112 -3.96 2.03 13.20
C GLY A 112 -4.62 1.34 12.00
N SER A 113 -5.66 1.95 11.45
CA SER A 113 -6.21 1.54 10.15
C SER A 113 -5.33 1.97 8.99
N PHE A 114 -5.51 1.33 7.84
CA PHE A 114 -4.95 1.76 6.55
C PHE A 114 -5.57 3.05 6.00
N ALA A 115 -6.30 3.81 6.84
CA ALA A 115 -6.72 5.15 6.53
C ALA A 115 -5.52 5.94 6.02
N ALA A 116 -5.54 6.27 4.73
CA ALA A 116 -4.50 7.09 4.15
C ALA A 116 -4.43 8.40 4.95
N ALA A 117 -3.26 8.72 5.49
CA ALA A 117 -3.05 10.03 6.07
C ALA A 117 -3.29 11.08 4.97
N GLY A 118 -4.48 11.71 4.98
CA GLY A 118 -4.87 12.77 4.06
C GLY A 118 -5.92 12.45 3.00
N ALA A 119 -6.47 11.22 2.91
CA ALA A 119 -7.60 10.95 2.00
C ALA A 119 -8.91 10.80 2.79
N PRO A 120 -9.90 11.69 2.59
CA PRO A 120 -11.09 11.66 3.41
C PRO A 120 -11.92 10.41 3.14
N TYR A 121 -12.37 9.75 4.20
CA TYR A 121 -13.44 8.76 4.12
C TYR A 121 -14.73 9.44 3.73
N LYS A 122 -15.57 8.73 2.99
CA LYS A 122 -16.93 9.16 2.66
C LYS A 122 -17.92 8.10 3.09
N ALA A 123 -19.08 8.53 3.55
CA ALA A 123 -20.19 7.65 3.93
C ALA A 123 -20.78 6.95 2.69
N LEU A 124 -21.10 5.66 2.75
CA LEU A 124 -21.92 5.00 1.75
C LEU A 124 -23.39 5.40 1.96
N LEU A 125 -23.75 6.61 1.52
CA LEU A 125 -25.11 7.15 1.57
C LEU A 125 -25.48 7.68 0.18
N ALA A 126 -26.66 7.37 -0.32
CA ALA A 126 -27.08 7.79 -1.64
C ALA A 126 -28.15 8.90 -1.57
N ASN A 127 -28.02 9.87 -2.47
CA ASN A 127 -29.01 10.92 -2.66
C ASN A 127 -28.93 11.48 -4.08
N ASN A 128 -30.09 11.68 -4.69
CA ASN A 128 -30.23 12.33 -5.99
C ASN A 128 -31.21 13.53 -5.96
N LEU A 129 -31.70 13.95 -4.78
CA LEU A 129 -32.59 15.11 -4.67
C LEU A 129 -31.89 16.39 -5.16
N PRO A 130 -32.51 17.15 -6.08
CA PRO A 130 -32.14 18.53 -6.38
C PRO A 130 -32.00 19.40 -5.13
N ASN A 131 -31.03 20.31 -5.16
CA ASN A 131 -30.69 21.28 -4.09
C ASN A 131 -30.04 20.71 -2.83
N TYR A 132 -29.84 19.40 -2.74
CA TYR A 132 -29.09 18.76 -1.66
C TYR A 132 -27.78 18.17 -2.17
N TYR A 133 -26.91 17.80 -1.25
CA TYR A 133 -25.67 17.12 -1.58
C TYR A 133 -25.97 15.76 -2.23
N LYS A 134 -25.54 15.60 -3.49
CA LYS A 134 -25.79 14.38 -4.26
C LYS A 134 -24.66 13.38 -4.12
N ARG A 135 -25.06 12.11 -4.03
CA ARG A 135 -24.19 10.94 -4.11
C ARG A 135 -24.97 9.86 -4.83
N VAL A 136 -24.65 9.68 -6.11
CA VAL A 136 -25.40 8.80 -7.02
C VAL A 136 -24.46 7.74 -7.57
N ALA A 137 -24.80 6.48 -7.36
CA ALA A 137 -24.04 5.34 -7.85
C ALA A 137 -24.35 4.99 -9.31
N THR A 138 -25.63 5.09 -9.67
CA THR A 138 -26.15 4.79 -10.99
C THR A 138 -27.58 5.33 -11.14
N VAL A 139 -27.99 5.63 -12.37
CA VAL A 139 -29.39 5.97 -12.71
C VAL A 139 -30.13 4.72 -13.17
N THR A 140 -29.49 3.92 -14.02
CA THR A 140 -30.00 2.63 -14.50
C THR A 140 -29.46 1.51 -13.59
N PRO A 141 -30.28 0.50 -13.20
CA PRO A 141 -29.84 -0.63 -12.38
C PRO A 141 -28.49 -1.23 -12.82
N ASN A 142 -27.53 -1.27 -11.88
CA ASN A 142 -26.18 -1.83 -12.06
C ASN A 142 -25.32 -1.28 -13.22
N ALA A 143 -25.71 -0.18 -13.88
CA ALA A 143 -25.03 0.32 -15.09
C ALA A 143 -23.81 1.20 -14.81
N GLY A 144 -23.81 1.93 -13.68
CA GLY A 144 -22.82 2.97 -13.36
C GLY A 144 -22.98 4.27 -14.15
N ASP A 145 -24.13 4.50 -14.78
CA ASP A 145 -24.43 5.71 -15.54
C ASP A 145 -24.91 6.86 -14.63
N GLY A 146 -24.57 8.10 -15.00
CA GLY A 146 -25.00 9.27 -14.22
C GLY A 146 -24.42 9.35 -12.80
N GLN A 147 -23.26 8.72 -12.56
CA GLN A 147 -22.55 8.81 -11.29
C GLN A 147 -22.26 10.27 -10.89
N GLU A 148 -22.58 10.61 -9.65
CA GLU A 148 -22.31 11.92 -9.07
C GLU A 148 -21.69 11.74 -7.70
N ASN A 149 -20.46 12.23 -7.51
CA ASN A 149 -19.70 12.09 -6.26
C ASN A 149 -19.69 10.66 -5.68
N TRP A 150 -19.69 9.66 -6.57
CA TRP A 150 -19.69 8.27 -6.16
C TRP A 150 -18.39 7.88 -5.46
N ILE A 151 -18.53 7.06 -4.42
CA ILE A 151 -17.45 6.81 -3.46
C ILE A 151 -16.56 5.63 -3.84
N LEU A 152 -17.13 4.62 -4.51
CA LEU A 152 -16.40 3.45 -4.96
C LEU A 152 -15.70 3.73 -6.30
N LYS A 153 -14.49 3.20 -6.45
CA LYS A 153 -13.63 3.44 -7.62
C LYS A 153 -13.62 2.24 -8.55
N PRO A 154 -13.58 2.43 -9.87
CA PRO A 154 -13.45 1.34 -10.84
C PRO A 154 -12.32 0.35 -10.53
N ASN A 155 -12.57 -0.94 -10.79
CA ASN A 155 -11.58 -2.03 -10.73
C ASN A 155 -10.77 -2.04 -9.43
N THR A 156 -11.40 -1.69 -8.31
CA THR A 156 -10.71 -1.51 -7.03
C THR A 156 -11.13 -2.60 -6.07
N GLU A 157 -10.14 -3.27 -5.47
CA GLU A 157 -10.36 -4.15 -4.33
C GLU A 157 -10.62 -3.31 -3.08
N TYR A 158 -11.67 -3.63 -2.34
CA TYR A 158 -11.97 -3.01 -1.06
C TYR A 158 -11.72 -4.01 0.05
N ARG A 159 -10.91 -3.60 1.02
CA ARG A 159 -10.59 -4.36 2.22
C ARG A 159 -11.17 -3.69 3.45
N ARG A 160 -11.35 -4.44 4.54
CA ARG A 160 -11.57 -3.82 5.84
C ARG A 160 -10.36 -2.98 6.21
N VAL A 161 -10.52 -2.11 7.20
CA VAL A 161 -9.44 -1.27 7.76
C VAL A 161 -8.24 -2.05 8.31
N ASP A 162 -8.33 -3.37 8.45
CA ASP A 162 -7.20 -4.27 8.74
C ASP A 162 -6.25 -4.49 7.54
N GLY A 163 -6.63 -4.01 6.35
CA GLY A 163 -5.87 -4.08 5.10
C GLY A 163 -5.62 -5.48 4.52
N VAL A 164 -6.21 -6.51 5.12
CA VAL A 164 -6.02 -7.92 4.71
C VAL A 164 -7.35 -8.61 4.39
N THR A 165 -8.44 -8.24 5.06
CA THR A 165 -9.75 -8.85 4.86
C THR A 165 -10.42 -8.24 3.64
N LYS A 166 -10.26 -8.91 2.49
CA LYS A 166 -10.97 -8.57 1.25
C LYS A 166 -12.48 -8.67 1.44
N VAL A 167 -13.19 -7.60 1.09
CA VAL A 167 -14.66 -7.53 1.11
C VAL A 167 -15.22 -7.73 -0.28
N MET A 168 -14.75 -6.94 -1.25
CA MET A 168 -15.22 -6.99 -2.63
C MET A 168 -14.18 -6.48 -3.61
N THR A 169 -14.38 -6.78 -4.90
CA THR A 169 -13.71 -6.09 -5.99
C THR A 169 -14.78 -5.44 -6.86
N THR A 170 -14.66 -4.13 -7.07
CA THR A 170 -15.60 -3.39 -7.91
C THR A 170 -15.28 -3.58 -9.39
N ASN A 171 -16.30 -3.50 -10.24
CA ASN A 171 -16.21 -3.63 -11.68
C ASN A 171 -15.62 -2.35 -12.34
N SER A 172 -15.58 -2.32 -13.67
CA SER A 172 -15.03 -1.20 -14.45
C SER A 172 -15.75 0.15 -14.29
N VAL A 173 -16.93 0.17 -13.67
CA VAL A 173 -17.68 1.39 -13.35
C VAL A 173 -17.73 1.69 -11.85
N GLY A 174 -16.99 0.94 -11.03
CA GLY A 174 -16.93 1.19 -9.58
C GLY A 174 -18.17 0.74 -8.82
N LEU A 175 -18.88 -0.29 -9.31
CA LEU A 175 -19.99 -0.96 -8.63
C LEU A 175 -19.64 -2.42 -8.34
N PHE A 176 -20.41 -3.07 -7.46
CA PHE A 176 -20.30 -4.51 -7.20
C PHE A 176 -21.60 -5.21 -7.58
N ASP A 177 -21.55 -6.24 -8.42
CA ASP A 177 -22.75 -6.83 -9.00
C ASP A 177 -23.27 -8.02 -8.16
N PHE A 178 -24.22 -7.73 -7.26
CA PHE A 178 -24.88 -8.72 -6.41
C PHE A 178 -25.73 -9.74 -7.18
N THR A 179 -25.94 -9.56 -8.49
CA THR A 179 -26.66 -10.54 -9.32
C THR A 179 -25.79 -11.72 -9.72
N ASN A 180 -24.47 -11.50 -9.77
CA ASN A 180 -23.48 -12.47 -10.23
C ASN A 180 -22.63 -13.05 -9.09
N GLU A 181 -22.45 -12.31 -8.00
CA GLU A 181 -21.60 -12.73 -6.89
C GLU A 181 -22.02 -12.14 -5.54
N ASN A 182 -21.54 -12.76 -4.45
CA ASN A 182 -21.63 -12.24 -3.09
C ASN A 182 -20.30 -11.60 -2.68
N LEU A 183 -20.32 -10.70 -1.71
CA LEU A 183 -19.11 -10.20 -1.05
C LEU A 183 -18.26 -11.38 -0.57
N THR A 184 -16.94 -11.27 -0.72
CA THR A 184 -15.99 -12.27 -0.21
C THR A 184 -16.05 -12.38 1.31
N ASN A 185 -16.19 -11.24 1.98
CA ASN A 185 -16.44 -11.13 3.42
C ASN A 185 -17.45 -10.00 3.65
N PRO A 186 -18.25 -10.03 4.73
CA PRO A 186 -19.16 -8.93 5.03
C PRO A 186 -18.39 -7.65 5.39
N PHE A 187 -19.06 -6.49 5.41
CA PHE A 187 -18.42 -5.23 5.82
C PHE A 187 -17.87 -5.28 7.25
N THR A 188 -18.55 -6.00 8.14
CA THR A 188 -18.11 -6.28 9.51
C THR A 188 -18.60 -7.66 9.97
N SER A 189 -18.00 -8.24 11.00
CA SER A 189 -18.53 -9.44 11.66
C SER A 189 -19.61 -9.14 12.70
N THR A 190 -19.74 -7.88 13.12
CA THR A 190 -20.74 -7.45 14.11
C THR A 190 -22.11 -7.34 13.46
N PHE A 191 -23.13 -7.87 14.13
CA PHE A 191 -24.52 -7.69 13.69
C PHE A 191 -24.96 -6.23 13.89
N VAL A 192 -24.97 -5.47 12.79
CA VAL A 192 -25.28 -4.03 12.75
C VAL A 192 -25.87 -3.66 11.39
N ASN A 193 -26.80 -2.72 11.36
CA ASN A 193 -27.35 -2.17 10.14
C ASN A 193 -26.58 -0.92 9.71
N ILE A 194 -26.62 -0.60 8.42
CA ILE A 194 -26.02 0.61 7.86
C ILE A 194 -27.03 1.36 7.01
N TRP A 195 -27.21 2.65 7.27
CA TRP A 195 -27.97 3.52 6.36
C TRP A 195 -27.28 3.55 5.00
N THR A 196 -28.07 3.48 3.91
CA THR A 196 -27.52 3.51 2.54
C THR A 196 -28.31 4.39 1.57
N GLY A 197 -29.65 4.40 1.61
CA GLY A 197 -30.48 5.08 0.61
C GLY A 197 -30.37 4.46 -0.78
N LEU A 198 -29.86 3.24 -0.85
CA LEU A 198 -29.68 2.46 -2.08
C LEU A 198 -30.79 1.42 -2.21
N ASN A 199 -31.10 1.03 -3.43
CA ASN A 199 -31.74 -0.24 -3.77
C ASN A 199 -30.66 -1.33 -3.97
N PRO A 200 -31.04 -2.63 -4.04
CA PRO A 200 -30.11 -3.74 -4.28
C PRO A 200 -29.27 -3.64 -5.56
N ASP A 201 -29.73 -2.85 -6.53
CA ASP A 201 -29.12 -2.65 -7.85
C ASP A 201 -28.33 -1.34 -7.95
N TRP A 202 -27.96 -0.78 -6.80
CA TRP A 202 -27.25 0.49 -6.63
C TRP A 202 -28.01 1.75 -7.06
N THR A 203 -29.23 1.65 -7.58
CA THR A 203 -30.02 2.86 -7.84
C THR A 203 -30.32 3.58 -6.53
N THR A 204 -30.31 4.91 -6.58
CA THR A 204 -30.68 5.71 -5.40
C THR A 204 -32.16 5.60 -5.14
N ARG A 205 -32.54 5.22 -3.92
CA ARG A 205 -33.94 5.28 -3.49
C ARG A 205 -34.22 6.64 -2.90
N SER A 206 -34.64 7.56 -3.75
CA SER A 206 -35.12 8.87 -3.31
C SER A 206 -36.50 9.15 -3.83
N LEU A 207 -37.37 9.60 -2.93
CA LEU A 207 -38.72 10.01 -3.23
C LEU A 207 -38.88 11.44 -2.73
N TYR A 208 -39.30 12.34 -3.63
CA TYR A 208 -39.84 13.65 -3.23
C TYR A 208 -41.20 13.51 -2.56
N THR A 209 -41.88 12.38 -2.75
CA THR A 209 -43.13 12.07 -2.09
C THR A 209 -42.84 11.52 -0.70
N PRO A 210 -43.50 12.02 0.37
CA PRO A 210 -43.21 11.64 1.76
C PRO A 210 -43.70 10.24 2.17
N THR A 211 -43.51 9.26 1.30
CA THR A 211 -43.78 7.85 1.60
C THR A 211 -42.51 7.21 2.16
N SER A 212 -42.72 6.23 3.05
CA SER A 212 -41.85 5.62 4.06
C SER A 212 -40.47 5.06 3.64
N GLU A 213 -39.95 5.36 2.46
CA GLU A 213 -38.99 4.49 1.79
C GLU A 213 -37.98 5.26 0.92
N GLY A 214 -37.25 6.20 1.51
CA GLY A 214 -36.27 7.01 0.79
C GLY A 214 -34.92 7.06 1.48
N ASN A 215 -34.38 8.27 1.60
CA ASN A 215 -33.07 8.55 2.15
C ASN A 215 -33.13 9.68 3.18
N CYS A 216 -34.19 9.70 4.00
CA CYS A 216 -34.40 10.73 5.04
C CYS A 216 -34.30 12.17 4.53
N ILE A 217 -34.88 12.41 3.35
CA ILE A 217 -34.79 13.66 2.58
C ILE A 217 -33.33 14.11 2.47
N ALA A 218 -32.55 13.39 1.65
CA ALA A 218 -31.11 13.66 1.50
C ALA A 218 -30.33 13.63 2.84
N TRP A 219 -30.82 12.84 3.78
CA TRP A 219 -30.23 12.61 5.09
C TRP A 219 -30.18 13.84 5.98
N VAL A 220 -31.08 14.82 5.78
CA VAL A 220 -31.15 16.02 6.63
C VAL A 220 -32.21 15.90 7.73
N LEU A 221 -33.18 14.99 7.58
CA LEU A 221 -34.25 14.81 8.55
C LEU A 221 -33.93 13.73 9.57
N SER A 222 -34.15 14.08 10.84
CA SER A 222 -34.10 13.18 11.99
C SER A 222 -35.48 13.01 12.65
N ILE A 223 -36.56 13.18 11.88
CA ILE A 223 -37.95 13.10 12.35
C ILE A 223 -38.57 11.83 11.77
N GLY A 224 -39.22 11.01 12.60
CA GLY A 224 -39.89 9.80 12.14
C GLY A 224 -41.23 10.07 11.47
N GLU A 225 -42.10 10.86 12.11
CA GLU A 225 -43.43 11.19 11.59
C GLU A 225 -43.78 12.67 11.85
N TYR A 226 -44.35 13.35 10.86
CA TYR A 226 -44.91 14.69 11.00
C TYR A 226 -46.11 14.87 10.08
N ALA A 227 -47.21 15.45 10.57
CA ALA A 227 -48.42 15.70 9.76
C ALA A 227 -48.96 14.44 9.03
N ASN A 228 -48.97 13.28 9.72
CA ASN A 228 -49.40 11.97 9.21
C ASN A 228 -48.56 11.45 8.02
N ILE A 229 -47.31 11.90 7.96
CA ILE A 229 -46.32 11.48 6.98
C ILE A 229 -45.16 10.83 7.72
N VAL A 230 -44.83 9.59 7.35
CA VAL A 230 -43.70 8.85 7.91
C VAL A 230 -42.49 9.03 6.99
N TYR A 231 -41.40 9.59 7.54
CA TYR A 231 -40.13 9.72 6.84
C TYR A 231 -39.26 8.51 7.15
N GLY A 232 -38.82 7.84 6.09
CA GLY A 232 -37.97 6.66 6.19
C GLY A 232 -36.70 6.74 5.34
N GLY A 233 -35.68 6.03 5.82
CA GLY A 233 -34.44 5.74 5.10
C GLY A 233 -34.36 4.25 4.75
N THR A 234 -33.58 3.91 3.73
CA THR A 234 -33.19 2.50 3.49
C THR A 234 -31.89 2.17 4.20
N PHE A 235 -31.81 0.94 4.72
CA PHE A 235 -30.59 0.42 5.32
C PHE A 235 -30.28 -0.99 4.80
N GLY A 236 -29.01 -1.39 4.89
CA GLY A 236 -28.54 -2.76 4.71
C GLY A 236 -28.05 -3.37 6.03
N VAL A 237 -27.77 -4.67 6.03
CA VAL A 237 -27.28 -5.45 7.18
C VAL A 237 -25.79 -5.75 6.98
N ALA A 238 -24.92 -5.07 7.72
CA ALA A 238 -23.50 -5.00 7.40
C ALA A 238 -22.71 -6.31 7.60
N ASN A 239 -23.29 -7.30 8.30
CA ASN A 239 -22.72 -8.64 8.44
C ASN A 239 -23.22 -9.65 7.40
N MET A 240 -24.06 -9.22 6.45
CA MET A 240 -24.48 -10.03 5.30
C MET A 240 -23.48 -9.90 4.14
N ILE A 241 -23.49 -10.88 3.24
CA ILE A 241 -22.61 -10.92 2.06
C ILE A 241 -23.34 -10.80 0.72
N ASN A 242 -24.66 -10.92 0.71
CA ASN A 242 -25.47 -10.75 -0.50
C ASN A 242 -25.99 -9.30 -0.56
N SER A 243 -26.95 -9.02 -1.46
CA SER A 243 -27.52 -7.68 -1.64
C SER A 243 -28.12 -7.07 -0.36
N HIS A 244 -28.49 -7.90 0.63
CA HIS A 244 -28.94 -7.43 1.94
C HIS A 244 -27.87 -6.61 2.68
N ALA A 245 -26.59 -6.72 2.29
CA ALA A 245 -25.51 -5.92 2.83
C ALA A 245 -25.70 -4.41 2.57
N ILE A 246 -26.32 -4.03 1.46
CA ILE A 246 -26.55 -2.62 1.08
C ILE A 246 -28.03 -2.21 1.12
N PHE A 247 -28.96 -3.17 1.04
CA PHE A 247 -30.39 -2.91 1.15
C PHE A 247 -31.11 -4.14 1.70
N ASP A 248 -31.76 -3.99 2.85
CA ASP A 248 -32.58 -5.03 3.48
C ASP A 248 -33.98 -4.55 3.81
N ASN A 249 -34.11 -3.41 4.49
CA ASN A 249 -35.39 -2.87 4.91
C ASN A 249 -35.32 -1.34 5.13
N PHE A 250 -36.41 -0.79 5.67
CA PHE A 250 -36.59 0.62 5.97
C PHE A 250 -36.69 0.84 7.48
N ALA A 251 -36.25 2.02 7.92
CA ALA A 251 -36.50 2.49 9.28
C ALA A 251 -36.89 3.97 9.23
N THR A 252 -37.61 4.43 10.26
CA THR A 252 -37.97 5.85 10.38
C THR A 252 -36.73 6.68 10.63
N CYS A 253 -36.72 7.92 10.17
CA CYS A 253 -35.51 8.75 10.19
C CYS A 253 -35.06 9.19 11.59
N ASP A 254 -35.87 9.02 12.62
CA ASP A 254 -35.52 9.19 14.03
C ASP A 254 -35.01 7.91 14.70
N SER A 255 -35.12 6.76 14.04
CA SER A 255 -34.73 5.46 14.60
C SER A 255 -33.22 5.27 14.64
N THR A 256 -32.70 4.81 15.78
CA THR A 256 -31.29 4.37 15.93
C THR A 256 -31.12 2.86 15.77
N ALA A 257 -32.20 2.13 15.49
CA ALA A 257 -32.20 0.70 15.20
C ALA A 257 -33.24 0.37 14.12
N GLY A 258 -32.96 -0.64 13.30
CA GLY A 258 -33.82 -1.08 12.21
C GLY A 258 -34.20 -2.55 12.35
N VAL A 259 -35.46 -2.89 12.10
CA VAL A 259 -35.92 -4.28 12.07
C VAL A 259 -35.62 -4.86 10.70
N THR A 260 -34.76 -5.87 10.65
CA THR A 260 -34.39 -6.54 9.40
C THR A 260 -35.56 -7.31 8.79
N SER A 261 -35.45 -7.69 7.52
CA SER A 261 -36.40 -8.57 6.83
C SER A 261 -36.59 -9.93 7.52
N GLN A 262 -35.64 -10.33 8.38
CA GLN A 262 -35.68 -11.55 9.20
C GLN A 262 -36.37 -11.35 10.55
N GLY A 263 -36.90 -10.16 10.83
CA GLY A 263 -37.60 -9.83 12.09
C GLY A 263 -36.68 -9.50 13.27
N THR A 264 -35.36 -9.49 13.09
CA THR A 264 -34.40 -9.13 14.15
C THR A 264 -34.04 -7.66 14.06
N ALA A 265 -34.09 -6.92 15.17
CA ALA A 265 -33.65 -5.53 15.23
C ALA A 265 -32.13 -5.44 15.46
N ALA A 266 -31.46 -4.55 14.73
CA ALA A 266 -30.06 -4.20 14.96
C ALA A 266 -29.86 -2.68 14.98
N PRO A 267 -28.85 -2.18 15.71
CA PRO A 267 -28.51 -0.76 15.68
C PRO A 267 -28.13 -0.28 14.27
N LEU A 268 -28.41 0.99 13.98
CA LEU A 268 -28.11 1.63 12.69
C LEU A 268 -26.85 2.48 12.79
N SER A 269 -25.92 2.30 11.85
CA SER A 269 -24.68 3.07 11.72
C SER A 269 -24.43 3.48 10.27
N ILE A 270 -23.21 3.89 9.94
CA ILE A 270 -22.76 4.33 8.63
C ILE A 270 -21.58 3.45 8.21
N LEU A 271 -21.58 3.02 6.94
CA LEU A 271 -20.39 2.45 6.33
C LEU A 271 -19.51 3.57 5.77
N CYS A 272 -18.31 3.68 6.28
CA CYS A 272 -17.30 4.64 5.84
C CYS A 272 -16.35 3.99 4.84
N VAL A 273 -16.16 4.63 3.69
CA VAL A 273 -15.37 4.11 2.59
C VAL A 273 -14.25 5.09 2.23
N GLY A 274 -13.02 4.61 2.32
CA GLY A 274 -11.80 5.31 1.94
C GLY A 274 -11.52 5.10 0.45
N GLN A 275 -11.18 6.17 -0.24
CA GLN A 275 -10.83 6.08 -1.66
C GLN A 275 -9.47 5.42 -1.87
N LYS A 276 -9.27 4.91 -3.09
CA LYS A 276 -8.00 4.41 -3.63
C LYS A 276 -6.91 5.47 -3.47
N VAL A 277 -6.02 5.35 -2.48
CA VAL A 277 -4.90 6.28 -2.32
C VAL A 277 -3.60 5.51 -2.18
N GLN A 278 -2.70 5.77 -3.13
CA GLN A 278 -1.29 5.45 -2.99
C GLN A 278 -0.75 6.22 -1.78
N ARG A 279 -0.29 5.50 -0.75
CA ARG A 279 0.61 6.12 0.20
C ARG A 279 1.92 6.38 -0.52
N ASN A 280 2.24 7.66 -0.74
CA ASN A 280 3.52 8.11 -1.27
C ASN A 280 4.64 8.11 -0.21
N TYR A 281 4.37 7.50 0.94
CA TYR A 281 5.28 7.32 2.05
C TYR A 281 5.29 5.86 2.51
N LYS A 282 6.37 5.48 3.18
CA LYS A 282 6.60 4.17 3.78
C LYS A 282 6.73 4.30 5.30
N PHE A 283 6.41 3.23 6.01
CA PHE A 283 6.53 3.16 7.45
C PHE A 283 7.91 2.71 7.89
N LEU A 284 8.28 3.16 9.07
CA LEU A 284 9.36 2.59 9.86
C LEU A 284 8.93 2.49 11.33
N PHE A 285 9.54 1.57 12.05
CA PHE A 285 9.34 1.42 13.49
C PHE A 285 10.58 0.81 14.15
N VAL A 286 10.78 1.10 15.43
CA VAL A 286 11.79 0.43 16.25
C VAL A 286 11.09 -0.68 17.03
N THR A 287 11.72 -1.84 17.11
CA THR A 287 11.14 -2.98 17.82
C THR A 287 11.07 -2.73 19.33
N PRO A 288 9.98 -3.11 20.01
CA PRO A 288 9.77 -2.81 21.44
C PRO A 288 10.62 -3.69 22.37
N THR A 289 10.97 -4.90 21.92
CA THR A 289 11.69 -5.89 22.71
C THR A 289 13.18 -5.80 22.47
N ALA A 290 13.94 -5.85 23.56
CA ALA A 290 15.40 -5.82 23.54
C ALA A 290 16.00 -7.07 22.89
N HIS A 291 17.04 -6.89 22.09
CA HIS A 291 17.76 -7.96 21.40
C HIS A 291 19.27 -7.69 21.43
N ASN A 292 20.05 -8.77 21.50
CA ASN A 292 21.51 -8.68 21.42
C ASN A 292 21.94 -8.56 19.94
N GLY A 293 23.24 -8.49 19.68
CA GLY A 293 23.78 -8.43 18.31
C GLY A 293 23.73 -9.75 17.55
N ASP A 294 23.13 -10.81 18.11
CA ASP A 294 23.01 -12.14 17.49
C ASP A 294 21.71 -12.29 16.71
N TRP A 295 21.61 -11.62 15.57
CA TRP A 295 20.38 -11.63 14.78
C TRP A 295 20.22 -12.88 13.90
N GLY A 296 21.17 -13.83 13.92
CA GLY A 296 21.22 -14.90 12.91
C GLY A 296 21.44 -14.34 11.50
N GLY A 297 22.22 -13.26 11.40
CA GLY A 297 22.43 -12.50 10.17
C GLY A 297 21.28 -11.55 9.80
N VAL A 298 21.42 -10.85 8.67
CA VAL A 298 20.43 -9.87 8.19
C VAL A 298 19.06 -10.50 7.94
N SER A 299 19.00 -11.78 7.56
CA SER A 299 17.76 -12.51 7.33
C SER A 299 17.00 -12.78 8.62
N GLY A 300 17.69 -13.13 9.71
CA GLY A 300 17.04 -13.31 11.01
C GLY A 300 16.59 -11.98 11.61
N ALA A 301 17.32 -10.89 11.37
CA ALA A 301 16.87 -9.53 11.68
C ALA A 301 15.58 -9.15 10.92
N ASP A 302 15.49 -9.48 9.64
CA ASP A 302 14.26 -9.28 8.86
C ASP A 302 13.11 -10.11 9.41
N ALA A 303 13.33 -11.40 9.70
CA ALA A 303 12.31 -12.27 10.30
C ALA A 303 11.81 -11.70 11.64
N TYR A 304 12.70 -11.10 12.44
CA TYR A 304 12.34 -10.42 13.67
C TYR A 304 11.47 -9.19 13.40
N CYS A 305 11.79 -8.36 12.41
CA CYS A 305 10.94 -7.26 11.99
C CYS A 305 9.54 -7.74 11.58
N GLN A 306 9.44 -8.82 10.82
CA GLN A 306 8.16 -9.38 10.38
C GLN A 306 7.31 -9.91 11.54
N ALA A 307 7.95 -10.49 12.56
CA ALA A 307 7.27 -10.99 13.74
C ALA A 307 6.80 -9.88 14.71
N ASN A 308 7.34 -8.66 14.58
CA ASN A 308 7.10 -7.55 15.51
C ASN A 308 6.42 -6.34 14.86
N ILE A 309 5.75 -6.52 13.72
CA ILE A 309 4.99 -5.45 13.06
C ILE A 309 3.91 -4.93 14.01
N PRO A 310 3.90 -3.64 14.36
CA PRO A 310 2.86 -3.06 15.20
C PRO A 310 1.48 -3.22 14.57
N ALA A 311 0.46 -3.50 15.38
CA ALA A 311 -0.91 -3.69 14.92
C ALA A 311 -1.41 -2.53 14.05
N SER A 312 -0.95 -1.30 14.32
CA SER A 312 -1.33 -0.09 13.58
C SER A 312 -0.83 -0.02 12.14
N ILE A 313 0.10 -0.89 11.77
CA ILE A 313 0.68 -0.98 10.44
C ILE A 313 0.76 -2.45 9.97
N ALA A 314 0.00 -3.36 10.60
CA ALA A 314 -0.07 -4.75 10.16
C ALA A 314 -0.59 -4.83 8.72
N GLY A 315 0.00 -5.68 7.87
CA GLY A 315 -0.42 -5.88 6.47
C GLY A 315 0.02 -4.80 5.47
N THR A 316 0.77 -3.79 5.90
CA THR A 316 1.21 -2.67 5.05
C THR A 316 2.27 -3.04 4.02
N GLY A 317 2.96 -4.15 4.25
CA GLY A 317 4.00 -4.66 3.40
C GLY A 317 5.01 -5.46 4.24
N PRO A 318 5.97 -6.12 3.59
CA PRO A 318 7.06 -6.73 4.31
C PRO A 318 8.00 -5.67 4.87
N TYR A 319 8.59 -5.95 6.04
CA TYR A 319 9.55 -5.11 6.70
C TYR A 319 10.93 -5.75 6.69
N LYS A 320 11.96 -4.94 6.45
CA LYS A 320 13.36 -5.33 6.58
C LYS A 320 14.07 -4.50 7.64
N ALA A 321 15.04 -5.10 8.29
CA ALA A 321 15.88 -4.46 9.27
C ALA A 321 16.94 -3.55 8.62
N MET A 322 17.05 -2.30 9.09
CA MET A 322 18.16 -1.39 8.76
C MET A 322 19.44 -1.82 9.50
N LEU A 323 19.99 -2.95 9.07
CA LEU A 323 21.15 -3.61 9.64
C LEU A 323 22.08 -4.04 8.51
N VAL A 324 23.27 -3.44 8.39
CA VAL A 324 24.16 -3.72 7.26
C VAL A 324 25.19 -4.80 7.56
N ALA A 325 25.61 -5.49 6.49
CA ALA A 325 26.70 -6.44 6.43
C ALA A 325 27.33 -6.40 5.01
N PRO A 326 28.66 -6.24 4.85
CA PRO A 326 29.34 -5.91 3.58
C PRO A 326 29.00 -6.72 2.32
N THR A 327 28.44 -7.93 2.44
CA THR A 327 28.07 -8.78 1.28
C THR A 327 26.61 -9.20 1.25
N ARG A 328 25.83 -8.86 2.28
CA ARG A 328 24.42 -9.26 2.40
C ARG A 328 23.49 -8.05 2.35
N ARG A 329 23.91 -6.93 2.95
CA ARG A 329 23.15 -5.68 2.97
C ARG A 329 24.09 -4.49 3.08
N GLN A 330 24.17 -3.69 2.04
CA GLN A 330 25.09 -2.55 1.93
C GLN A 330 24.36 -1.28 1.50
N ALA A 331 24.61 -0.20 2.25
CA ALA A 331 24.01 1.11 1.99
C ALA A 331 24.84 1.93 1.00
N THR A 332 26.15 1.96 1.17
CA THR A 332 27.11 2.61 0.28
C THR A 332 28.54 2.16 0.61
N VAL A 333 29.44 2.23 -0.38
CA VAL A 333 30.89 2.05 -0.18
C VAL A 333 31.56 3.38 0.18
N ASN A 334 31.21 4.44 -0.56
CA ASN A 334 31.75 5.78 -0.38
C ASN A 334 30.78 6.69 0.43
N PRO A 335 31.29 7.64 1.24
CA PRO A 335 30.46 8.47 2.12
C PRO A 335 29.28 9.15 1.42
N ASN A 336 28.06 8.87 1.86
CA ASN A 336 26.81 9.48 1.38
C ASN A 336 26.53 9.38 -0.14
N VAL A 337 27.14 8.44 -0.87
CA VAL A 337 27.00 8.36 -2.34
C VAL A 337 25.86 7.44 -2.78
N GLY A 338 25.60 6.36 -2.03
CA GLY A 338 24.68 5.28 -2.43
C GLY A 338 25.22 4.38 -3.53
N ASP A 339 26.55 4.23 -3.61
CA ASP A 339 27.23 3.35 -4.56
C ASP A 339 27.41 1.93 -4.02
N GLY A 340 27.33 0.93 -4.91
CA GLY A 340 27.50 -0.48 -4.53
C GLY A 340 26.42 -0.99 -3.57
N GLN A 341 25.18 -0.49 -3.65
CA GLN A 341 24.09 -0.95 -2.79
C GLN A 341 23.81 -2.45 -2.97
N ILE A 342 23.62 -3.15 -1.86
CA ILE A 342 23.23 -4.56 -1.81
C ILE A 342 22.03 -4.64 -0.87
N ASP A 343 20.91 -5.19 -1.35
CA ASP A 343 19.68 -5.37 -0.57
C ASP A 343 19.31 -4.20 0.36
N TRP A 344 19.46 -2.97 -0.15
CA TRP A 344 19.28 -1.77 0.66
C TRP A 344 17.81 -1.53 1.01
N VAL A 345 17.56 -1.18 2.26
CA VAL A 345 16.21 -1.17 2.84
C VAL A 345 15.40 0.08 2.55
N PHE A 346 16.07 1.21 2.28
CA PHE A 346 15.39 2.47 1.99
C PHE A 346 15.28 2.68 0.48
N LYS A 347 14.08 3.04 0.03
CA LYS A 347 13.78 3.29 -1.39
C LYS A 347 14.17 4.72 -1.77
N PRO A 348 14.57 4.96 -3.04
CA PRO A 348 14.82 6.31 -3.56
C PRO A 348 13.62 7.25 -3.43
N ASN A 349 13.88 8.53 -3.19
CA ASN A 349 12.88 9.63 -3.21
C ASN A 349 11.62 9.34 -2.38
N THR A 350 11.76 8.61 -1.27
CA THR A 350 10.64 8.08 -0.49
C THR A 350 10.56 8.79 0.84
N GLU A 351 9.35 9.22 1.21
CA GLU A 351 9.08 9.74 2.55
C GLU A 351 8.89 8.58 3.52
N TYR A 352 9.53 8.65 4.69
CA TYR A 352 9.39 7.67 5.75
C TYR A 352 8.73 8.30 6.97
N ARG A 353 7.70 7.63 7.50
CA ARG A 353 6.90 8.06 8.66
C ARG A 353 6.91 7.01 9.76
N LYS A 354 6.63 7.44 10.98
CA LYS A 354 6.33 6.55 12.11
C LYS A 354 5.00 5.83 11.89
N THR A 355 4.73 4.86 12.76
CA THR A 355 3.54 4.00 12.72
C THR A 355 2.21 4.70 12.95
N ASP A 356 2.23 5.98 13.32
CA ASP A 356 1.05 6.85 13.40
C ASP A 356 0.58 7.37 12.03
N GLY A 357 1.38 7.21 10.97
CA GLY A 357 1.07 7.68 9.61
C GLY A 357 1.18 9.19 9.42
N ILE A 358 1.49 9.95 10.46
CA ILE A 358 1.48 11.42 10.46
C ILE A 358 2.89 11.95 10.68
N THR A 359 3.65 11.38 11.62
CA THR A 359 4.96 11.89 12.01
C THR A 359 6.01 11.51 10.98
N LYS A 360 6.32 12.46 10.10
CA LYS A 360 7.42 12.38 9.15
C LYS A 360 8.78 12.31 9.85
N VAL A 361 9.58 11.31 9.49
CA VAL A 361 10.96 11.14 9.98
C VAL A 361 11.93 11.75 8.98
N MET A 362 11.87 11.32 7.72
CA MET A 362 12.78 11.79 6.67
C MET A 362 12.19 11.61 5.27
N THR A 363 12.85 12.23 4.28
CA THR A 363 12.70 11.90 2.86
C THR A 363 14.07 11.51 2.34
N THR A 364 14.16 10.34 1.70
CA THR A 364 15.43 9.88 1.10
C THR A 364 15.69 10.59 -0.23
N ASN A 365 16.97 10.67 -0.61
CA ASN A 365 17.39 11.17 -1.91
C ASN A 365 17.16 10.12 -3.01
N SER A 366 17.59 10.42 -4.24
CA SER A 366 17.48 9.52 -5.40
C SER A 366 18.29 8.22 -5.29
N LYS A 367 19.04 8.03 -4.21
CA LYS A 367 19.82 6.84 -3.88
C LYS A 367 19.28 6.10 -2.66
N GLY A 368 18.14 6.53 -2.11
CA GLY A 368 17.58 5.90 -0.92
C GLY A 368 18.35 6.20 0.37
N LEU A 369 19.12 7.30 0.42
CA LEU A 369 19.86 7.74 1.62
C LEU A 369 19.36 9.10 2.11
N PHE A 370 19.58 9.42 3.39
CA PHE A 370 19.38 10.76 3.94
C PHE A 370 20.72 11.46 4.21
N ASP A 371 21.00 12.58 3.55
CA ASP A 371 22.30 13.23 3.65
C ASP A 371 22.42 14.09 4.92
N PHE A 372 23.00 13.51 5.98
CA PHE A 372 23.23 14.21 7.25
C PHE A 372 24.22 15.37 7.17
N SER A 373 24.98 15.52 6.07
CA SER A 373 25.81 16.70 5.85
C SER A 373 24.98 17.93 5.42
N LYS A 374 23.75 17.70 4.95
CA LYS A 374 22.84 18.73 4.46
C LYS A 374 21.68 19.03 5.40
N GLY A 375 21.57 18.32 6.53
CA GLY A 375 20.52 18.56 7.52
C GLY A 375 20.36 17.44 8.54
N SER A 376 19.27 17.53 9.30
CA SER A 376 18.84 16.54 10.29
C SER A 376 17.51 15.91 9.88
N LEU A 377 17.21 14.74 10.43
CA LEU A 377 15.86 14.15 10.33
C LEU A 377 14.82 15.18 10.79
N THR A 378 13.62 15.14 10.19
CA THR A 378 12.49 15.97 10.61
C THR A 378 12.02 15.60 12.01
N ASN A 379 11.97 14.30 12.28
CA ASN A 379 11.74 13.74 13.62
C ASN A 379 12.69 12.56 13.84
N SER A 380 12.92 12.21 15.09
CA SER A 380 13.68 11.03 15.50
C SER A 380 12.98 9.73 15.09
N PHE A 381 13.68 8.60 15.05
CA PHE A 381 13.06 7.29 14.77
C PHE A 381 12.06 6.86 15.87
N GLU A 382 12.34 7.20 17.13
CA GLU A 382 11.50 6.91 18.31
C GLU A 382 11.21 8.21 19.09
N GLY A 383 10.00 8.37 19.64
CA GLY A 383 9.57 9.63 20.27
C GLY A 383 9.59 9.66 21.80
N LEU A 384 9.29 8.54 22.47
CA LEU A 384 8.86 8.57 23.89
C LEU A 384 9.91 8.04 24.89
N ALA A 385 10.83 7.18 24.45
CA ALA A 385 11.91 6.65 25.28
C ALA A 385 13.25 6.75 24.55
N ASP A 386 14.34 6.87 25.31
CA ASP A 386 15.65 6.63 24.74
C ASP A 386 15.70 5.16 24.32
N ALA A 387 16.04 4.88 23.06
CA ALA A 387 16.32 3.56 22.55
C ALA A 387 17.55 3.60 21.64
N TYR A 388 18.23 2.47 21.54
CA TYR A 388 19.33 2.31 20.60
C TYR A 388 19.00 1.17 19.64
N ILE A 389 19.51 1.26 18.43
CA ILE A 389 19.30 0.26 17.38
C ILE A 389 20.64 -0.25 16.88
N TRP A 390 20.74 -1.55 16.62
CA TRP A 390 21.88 -2.10 15.88
C TRP A 390 21.80 -1.64 14.42
N THR A 391 22.91 -1.14 13.88
CA THR A 391 22.94 -0.62 12.50
C THR A 391 24.07 -1.19 11.67
N GLY A 392 25.28 -1.29 12.23
CA GLY A 392 26.50 -1.58 11.45
C GLY A 392 26.91 -0.46 10.51
N LEU A 393 26.40 0.76 10.70
CA LEU A 393 26.60 1.91 9.80
C LEU A 393 27.52 2.96 10.42
N TYR A 394 28.44 3.51 9.63
CA TYR A 394 29.08 4.79 9.95
C TYR A 394 28.09 5.96 9.80
N SER A 395 28.44 7.12 10.36
CA SER A 395 27.60 8.32 10.37
C SER A 395 27.31 8.91 8.98
N ASP A 396 27.99 8.42 7.95
CA ASP A 396 27.88 8.82 6.54
C ASP A 396 27.34 7.69 5.64
N TRP A 397 26.55 6.80 6.25
CA TRP A 397 25.92 5.63 5.63
C TRP A 397 26.86 4.56 5.11
N ARG A 398 28.18 4.71 5.21
CA ARG A 398 29.07 3.62 4.81
C ARG A 398 28.78 2.39 5.66
N THR A 399 28.64 1.26 4.99
CA THR A 399 28.62 -0.02 5.67
C THR A 399 29.96 -0.23 6.35
N VAL A 400 29.94 -0.58 7.62
CA VAL A 400 31.18 -0.84 8.35
C VAL A 400 31.90 -2.00 7.66
N ALA A 401 33.17 -1.80 7.30
CA ALA A 401 33.98 -2.79 6.61
C ALA A 401 34.73 -3.73 7.57
N THR A 402 34.78 -3.37 8.86
CA THR A 402 35.57 -4.10 9.86
C THR A 402 34.69 -4.99 10.73
N TYR A 403 35.05 -6.27 10.81
CA TYR A 403 34.35 -7.29 11.58
C TYR A 403 34.16 -6.95 13.08
N SER A 404 35.02 -6.10 13.65
CA SER A 404 34.98 -5.70 15.06
C SER A 404 33.78 -4.84 15.48
N GLU A 405 32.97 -4.36 14.52
CA GLU A 405 31.84 -3.45 14.75
C GLU A 405 30.51 -3.96 14.16
N MET A 406 30.42 -5.25 13.80
CA MET A 406 29.24 -5.88 13.20
C MET A 406 28.87 -7.23 13.80
N CYS A 407 29.28 -7.48 15.05
CA CYS A 407 28.92 -8.68 15.80
C CYS A 407 29.15 -10.00 15.06
N HIS A 408 30.35 -10.14 14.50
CA HIS A 408 30.83 -11.37 13.87
C HIS A 408 32.08 -11.88 14.58
N ASP A 409 32.18 -13.19 14.76
CA ASP A 409 33.40 -13.80 15.27
C ASP A 409 34.48 -13.75 14.19
N VAL A 410 35.69 -13.33 14.54
CA VAL A 410 36.85 -13.54 13.67
C VAL A 410 37.71 -14.62 14.31
N PRO A 411 38.02 -15.73 13.62
CA PRO A 411 39.12 -16.59 14.05
C PRO A 411 40.37 -15.72 14.13
N ARG A 412 41.03 -15.71 15.28
CA ARG A 412 42.21 -14.88 15.59
C ARG A 412 43.37 -15.01 14.57
N PHE A 413 43.29 -15.97 13.63
CA PHE A 413 44.26 -16.24 12.56
C PHE A 413 43.65 -16.79 11.25
N GLY A 414 42.41 -16.42 10.88
CA GLY A 414 41.78 -16.91 9.64
C GLY A 414 41.11 -15.80 8.84
N LEU A 415 41.54 -15.61 7.59
CA LEU A 415 40.84 -14.82 6.59
C LEU A 415 39.58 -15.60 6.17
N THR A 416 38.50 -15.50 6.94
CA THR A 416 37.21 -16.07 6.53
C THR A 416 36.60 -15.17 5.45
N THR A 417 36.10 -15.78 4.38
CA THR A 417 35.26 -15.07 3.38
C THR A 417 33.83 -14.87 3.88
N ASP A 418 33.54 -15.33 5.10
CA ASP A 418 32.23 -15.14 5.70
C ASP A 418 32.06 -13.69 6.12
N THR A 419 30.96 -13.13 5.66
CA THR A 419 30.61 -11.71 5.68
C THR A 419 29.12 -11.57 6.03
N SER A 420 28.55 -12.62 6.63
CA SER A 420 27.18 -12.71 7.13
C SER A 420 26.89 -11.64 8.19
N GLY A 421 27.82 -11.43 9.14
CA GLY A 421 27.67 -10.50 10.25
C GLY A 421 26.56 -10.92 11.22
N TRP A 422 26.56 -10.38 12.45
CA TRP A 422 25.42 -10.49 13.38
C TRP A 422 25.03 -11.93 13.79
N GLU A 423 26.03 -12.77 14.10
CA GLU A 423 25.88 -14.17 14.52
C GLU A 423 26.45 -14.41 15.94
N GLY A 424 26.38 -13.37 16.78
CA GLY A 424 26.43 -13.51 18.24
C GLY A 424 27.79 -13.62 18.92
N ASN A 425 28.87 -13.86 18.19
CA ASN A 425 30.19 -14.10 18.80
C ASN A 425 31.22 -12.98 18.58
N GLY A 426 30.83 -11.82 18.05
CA GLY A 426 31.74 -10.69 17.83
C GLY A 426 32.02 -9.82 19.07
N ASN A 427 33.15 -9.10 19.05
CA ASN A 427 33.58 -8.23 20.17
C ASN A 427 32.63 -7.04 20.40
N SER A 428 32.19 -6.36 19.33
CA SER A 428 31.31 -5.20 19.43
C SER A 428 30.49 -4.99 18.16
N GLY A 429 29.38 -4.28 18.29
CA GLY A 429 28.54 -3.85 17.18
C GLY A 429 28.23 -2.36 17.27
N ARG A 430 28.06 -1.72 16.12
CA ARG A 430 27.76 -0.30 16.02
C ARG A 430 26.25 -0.03 16.18
N LEU A 431 25.94 1.01 16.96
CA LEU A 431 24.60 1.40 17.35
C LEU A 431 24.22 2.78 16.81
N GLY A 432 22.94 2.99 16.52
CA GLY A 432 22.32 4.30 16.37
C GLY A 432 21.47 4.68 17.59
N ASN A 433 21.32 5.97 17.88
CA ASN A 433 20.45 6.49 18.95
C ASN A 433 19.11 6.97 18.34
N THR A 434 18.03 6.25 18.62
CA THR A 434 16.73 6.46 17.94
C THR A 434 16.07 7.79 18.25
N LYS A 435 16.50 8.50 19.31
CA LYS A 435 16.01 9.82 19.69
C LYS A 435 16.80 10.96 19.04
N SER A 436 17.97 10.66 18.49
CA SER A 436 18.73 11.68 17.75
C SER A 436 18.09 11.94 16.38
N ILE A 437 18.16 13.20 15.95
CA ILE A 437 17.82 13.62 14.58
C ILE A 437 19.07 13.85 13.72
N THR A 438 20.27 13.71 14.28
CA THR A 438 21.55 13.86 13.55
C THR A 438 22.05 12.51 13.08
N SER A 439 23.23 12.45 12.47
CA SER A 439 23.88 11.19 12.07
C SER A 439 24.11 10.21 13.24
N ARG A 440 24.04 10.68 14.50
CA ARG A 440 24.00 9.82 15.68
C ARG A 440 22.80 8.87 15.70
N SER A 441 21.76 9.12 14.91
CA SER A 441 20.60 8.23 14.76
C SER A 441 20.93 6.89 14.12
N ILE A 442 21.99 6.86 13.30
CA ILE A 442 22.50 5.64 12.67
C ILE A 442 23.88 5.21 13.21
N SER A 443 24.64 6.14 13.81
CA SER A 443 26.01 5.87 14.28
C SER A 443 26.38 6.71 15.50
N HIS A 444 26.17 6.15 16.70
CA HIS A 444 26.39 6.80 17.99
C HIS A 444 27.63 6.25 18.70
N THR A 445 27.69 4.93 18.89
CA THR A 445 28.75 4.23 19.65
C THR A 445 28.80 2.76 19.26
N THR A 446 29.69 1.99 19.89
CA THR A 446 29.74 0.53 19.83
C THR A 446 29.49 -0.07 21.21
N THR A 447 28.90 -1.26 21.27
CA THR A 447 28.76 -2.04 22.50
C THR A 447 29.03 -3.52 22.25
N ALA A 448 29.34 -4.27 23.31
CA ALA A 448 29.48 -5.72 23.24
C ALA A 448 28.22 -6.39 22.66
N CYS A 449 28.42 -7.37 21.79
CA CYS A 449 27.34 -8.01 21.04
C CYS A 449 26.42 -8.87 21.90
N THR A 450 26.86 -9.26 23.09
CA THR A 450 26.04 -9.98 24.08
C THR A 450 25.04 -9.06 24.80
N ASN A 451 25.25 -7.73 24.76
CA ASN A 451 24.39 -6.78 25.43
C ASN A 451 23.04 -6.70 24.73
N LYS A 452 21.96 -6.69 25.51
CA LYS A 452 20.59 -6.37 25.05
C LYS A 452 20.18 -4.94 25.38
N ALA A 453 21.01 -4.23 26.13
CA ALA A 453 20.75 -2.87 26.59
C ALA A 453 22.06 -2.08 26.79
N VAL A 454 21.98 -0.76 26.73
CA VAL A 454 23.06 0.16 27.12
C VAL A 454 22.77 0.66 28.54
N GLN A 455 23.73 0.45 29.45
CA GLN A 455 23.67 1.00 30.79
C GLN A 455 24.10 2.47 30.77
N LEU A 456 23.22 3.38 31.20
CA LEU A 456 23.55 4.80 31.40
C LEU A 456 23.94 5.09 32.85
N SER A 457 23.42 4.31 33.79
CA SER A 457 23.73 4.37 35.22
C SER A 457 23.47 3.01 35.86
N SER A 458 23.66 2.88 37.18
CA SER A 458 23.32 1.66 37.93
C SER A 458 21.82 1.33 37.97
N THR A 459 20.95 2.28 37.59
CA THR A 459 19.49 2.15 37.67
C THR A 459 18.77 2.40 36.34
N VAL A 460 19.50 2.85 35.30
CA VAL A 460 18.92 3.19 34.00
C VAL A 460 19.59 2.36 32.90
N SER A 461 18.78 1.51 32.28
CA SER A 461 19.15 0.64 31.18
C SER A 461 18.24 0.93 29.99
N ILE A 462 18.82 1.16 28.82
CA ILE A 462 18.08 1.43 27.58
C ILE A 462 18.16 0.22 26.66
N ASN A 463 17.01 -0.26 26.19
CA ASN A 463 16.92 -1.41 25.29
C ASN A 463 17.64 -1.18 23.95
N LEU A 464 18.30 -2.23 23.46
CA LEU A 464 18.82 -2.34 22.10
C LEU A 464 17.80 -3.06 21.24
N GLY A 465 17.31 -2.43 20.19
CA GLY A 465 16.40 -3.03 19.22
C GLY A 465 16.96 -2.96 17.82
N ILE A 466 16.06 -2.91 16.85
CA ILE A 466 16.37 -2.73 15.44
C ILE A 466 15.35 -1.82 14.79
N LEU A 467 15.76 -1.07 13.77
CA LEU A 467 14.86 -0.26 12.96
C LEU A 467 14.33 -1.10 11.80
N CYS A 468 13.02 -1.29 11.76
CA CYS A 468 12.31 -2.01 10.72
C CYS A 468 11.74 -1.02 9.71
N VAL A 469 11.90 -1.31 8.42
CA VAL A 469 11.59 -0.42 7.30
C VAL A 469 10.69 -1.15 6.30
N GLU A 470 9.53 -0.58 5.99
CA GLU A 470 8.61 -1.08 4.95
C GLU A 470 9.31 -1.12 3.59
N GLN A 471 9.09 -2.18 2.82
CA GLN A 471 9.73 -2.41 1.52
C GLN A 471 8.92 -1.94 0.33
#